data_AF-A0A378SP55-F1
#
_entry.id   AF-A0A378SP55-F1
#
_cell.length_a   1.000
_cell.length_b   1.000
_cell.length_c   1.000
_cell.angle_alpha   90.00
_cell.angle_beta   90.00
_cell.angle_gamma   90.00
#
_symmetry.space_group_name_H-M   'P 1'
#
loop_
_entity.id
_entity.type
_entity.pdbx_description
1 polymer ?
#
loop_
_entity_poly.entity_id
_entity_poly.type
_entity_poly.pdbx_seq_one_letter_code
_entity_poly.pdbx_strand_id
1 'polypeptide(L)'
;MSYAAILISLGSLFLGIVNYQYTRYAYVRDLQTPLRNELRNNLHRFDYWRIEKILNQLQDRIPAADIGDELRKLSESIALTKGSFVAPTPRQLQTLIDTFESARAAFDETRIPPTSDEVFDGRYQAKQRANLTNHFTALRREIRCIVSGLDAIQTKPMTRRKQIKQFKALDRNQQG
;
A
#
# COMPACT_ATOMS: atom_id res chain seq x y z
N MET A 1 -20.26 50.47 8.47
CA MET A 1 -19.94 49.67 7.25
C MET A 1 -18.48 49.27 7.36
N SER A 2 -18.10 47.99 7.24
CA SER A 2 -16.84 47.57 6.54
C SER A 2 -16.31 46.17 6.93
N TYR A 3 -16.41 45.68 8.18
CA TYR A 3 -15.76 44.39 8.51
C TYR A 3 -16.48 43.14 7.96
N ALA A 4 -17.81 43.09 8.07
CA ALA A 4 -18.58 41.94 7.58
C ALA A 4 -18.52 41.81 6.05
N ALA A 5 -18.53 42.93 5.32
CA ALA A 5 -18.44 42.94 3.86
C ALA A 5 -17.06 42.47 3.38
N ILE A 6 -15.97 42.90 4.03
CA ILE A 6 -14.61 42.44 3.74
C ILE A 6 -14.47 40.93 4.01
N LEU A 7 -15.02 40.42 5.11
CA LEU A 7 -15.01 38.98 5.43
C LEU A 7 -15.84 38.15 4.44
N ILE A 8 -17.00 38.64 4.00
CA ILE A 8 -17.81 37.98 2.98
C ILE A 8 -17.10 37.96 1.63
N SER A 9 -16.45 39.07 1.24
CA SER A 9 -15.68 39.15 -0.01
C SER A 9 -14.43 38.26 0.01
N LEU A 10 -13.75 38.15 1.15
CA LEU A 10 -12.64 37.21 1.34
C LEU A 10 -13.12 35.75 1.30
N GLY A 11 -14.26 35.47 1.94
CA GLY A 11 -14.89 34.15 1.92
C GLY A 11 -15.30 33.71 0.52
N SER A 12 -15.91 34.60 -0.27
CA SER A 12 -16.33 34.30 -1.65
C SER A 12 -15.13 34.13 -2.59
N LEU A 13 -14.07 34.92 -2.41
CA LEU A 13 -12.83 34.80 -3.18
C LEU A 13 -12.09 33.50 -2.85
N PHE A 14 -12.05 33.12 -1.57
CA PHE A 14 -11.51 31.84 -1.13
C PHE A 14 -12.30 30.65 -1.72
N LEU A 15 -13.64 30.69 -1.63
CA LEU A 15 -14.51 29.67 -2.22
C LEU A 15 -14.36 29.62 -3.75
N GLY A 16 -14.20 30.76 -4.41
CA GLY A 16 -13.96 30.85 -5.85
C GLY A 16 -12.64 30.19 -6.27
N ILE A 17 -11.55 30.42 -5.52
CA ILE A 17 -10.26 29.77 -5.76
C ILE A 17 -10.36 28.26 -5.54
N VAL A 18 -11.02 27.82 -4.47
CA VAL A 18 -11.24 26.39 -4.18
C VAL A 18 -12.08 25.74 -5.28
N ASN A 19 -13.14 26.39 -5.72
CA ASN A 19 -14.01 25.89 -6.79
C ASN A 19 -13.29 25.82 -8.15
N TYR A 20 -12.48 26.83 -8.47
CA TYR A 20 -11.66 26.83 -9.68
C TYR A 20 -10.64 25.68 -9.68
N GLN A 21 -10.00 25.41 -8.54
CA GLN A 21 -9.11 24.25 -8.42
C GLN A 21 -9.88 22.93 -8.53
N TYR A 22 -11.08 22.85 -7.94
CA TYR A 22 -11.93 21.68 -8.00
C TYR A 22 -12.35 21.34 -9.44
N THR A 23 -12.79 22.34 -10.21
CA THR A 23 -13.25 22.16 -11.60
C THR A 23 -12.08 21.88 -12.55
N ARG A 24 -10.93 22.54 -12.37
CA ARG A 24 -9.74 22.36 -13.22
C ARG A 24 -9.16 20.95 -13.17
N TYR A 25 -9.36 20.21 -12.09
CA TYR A 25 -8.84 18.85 -11.92
C TYR A 25 -9.93 17.76 -11.86
N ALA A 26 -11.20 18.11 -12.11
CA ALA A 26 -12.32 17.19 -12.04
C ALA A 26 -12.12 15.95 -12.93
N TYR A 27 -11.75 16.16 -14.21
CA TYR A 27 -11.55 15.07 -15.17
C TYR A 27 -10.48 14.04 -14.75
N VAL A 28 -9.32 14.51 -14.28
CA VAL A 28 -8.24 13.62 -13.80
C VAL A 28 -8.66 12.90 -12.52
N ARG A 29 -9.39 13.58 -11.63
CA ARG A 29 -9.89 12.96 -10.41
C ARG A 29 -10.93 11.88 -10.72
N ASP A 30 -11.84 12.13 -11.65
CA ASP A 30 -12.92 11.19 -11.96
C ASP A 30 -12.38 9.89 -12.60
N LEU A 31 -11.29 9.98 -13.36
CA LEU A 31 -10.56 8.81 -13.87
C LEU A 31 -9.69 8.11 -12.79
N GLN A 32 -9.07 8.85 -11.88
CA GLN A 32 -8.15 8.30 -10.86
C GLN A 32 -8.87 7.74 -9.62
N THR A 33 -10.03 8.26 -9.26
CA THR A 33 -10.78 7.88 -8.07
C THR A 33 -11.19 6.40 -8.07
N PRO A 34 -11.78 5.82 -9.14
CA PRO A 34 -12.14 4.40 -9.15
C PRO A 34 -10.89 3.51 -9.04
N LEU A 35 -9.83 3.82 -9.80
CA LEU A 35 -8.57 3.07 -9.76
C LEU A 35 -7.93 3.07 -8.36
N ARG A 36 -7.92 4.23 -7.70
CA ARG A 36 -7.39 4.37 -6.33
C ARG A 36 -8.24 3.65 -5.31
N ASN A 37 -9.56 3.71 -5.44
CA ASN A 37 -10.48 2.99 -4.55
C ASN A 37 -10.29 1.49 -4.66
N GLU A 38 -10.19 0.97 -5.88
CA GLU A 38 -9.98 -0.44 -6.13
C GLU A 38 -8.65 -0.92 -5.54
N LEU A 39 -7.54 -0.23 -5.85
CA LEU A 39 -6.23 -0.54 -5.28
C LEU A 39 -6.25 -0.51 -3.75
N ARG A 40 -6.79 0.57 -3.16
CA ARG A 40 -6.93 0.73 -1.71
C ARG A 40 -7.71 -0.42 -1.10
N ASN A 41 -8.89 -0.74 -1.65
CA ASN A 41 -9.77 -1.77 -1.09
C ASN A 41 -9.14 -3.15 -1.17
N ASN A 42 -8.48 -3.48 -2.29
CA ASN A 42 -7.78 -4.75 -2.47
C ASN A 42 -6.62 -4.89 -1.48
N LEU A 43 -5.79 -3.86 -1.34
CA LEU A 43 -4.66 -3.84 -0.42
C LEU A 43 -5.09 -3.87 1.06
N HIS A 44 -6.09 -3.06 1.42
CA HIS A 44 -6.62 -3.03 2.78
C HIS A 44 -7.26 -4.37 3.16
N ARG A 45 -8.05 -4.96 2.26
CA ARG A 45 -8.65 -6.28 2.48
C ARG A 45 -7.58 -7.35 2.64
N PHE A 46 -6.51 -7.29 1.85
CA PHE A 46 -5.40 -8.22 1.94
C PHE A 46 -4.62 -8.08 3.25
N ASP A 47 -4.29 -6.86 3.69
CA ASP A 47 -3.64 -6.64 5.00
C ASP A 47 -4.49 -7.23 6.14
N TYR A 48 -5.76 -6.81 6.20
CA TYR A 48 -6.67 -7.18 7.30
C TYR A 48 -6.97 -8.67 7.35
N TRP A 49 -7.34 -9.29 6.24
CA TRP A 49 -7.78 -10.69 6.24
C TRP A 49 -6.65 -11.70 6.08
N ARG A 50 -5.54 -11.32 5.45
CA ARG A 50 -4.50 -12.27 5.04
C ARG A 50 -3.19 -12.06 5.77
N ILE A 51 -2.59 -10.88 5.69
CA ILE A 51 -1.28 -10.64 6.32
C ILE A 51 -1.38 -10.78 7.83
N GLU A 52 -2.41 -10.20 8.46
CA GLU A 52 -2.60 -10.33 9.90
C GLU A 52 -2.73 -11.79 10.34
N LYS A 53 -3.52 -12.59 9.62
CA LYS A 53 -3.68 -14.01 9.90
C LYS A 53 -2.37 -14.78 9.74
N ILE A 54 -1.59 -14.48 8.71
CA ILE A 54 -0.28 -15.10 8.46
C ILE A 54 0.69 -14.77 9.59
N LEU A 55 0.80 -13.49 9.97
CA LEU A 55 1.68 -13.06 11.05
C LEU A 55 1.29 -13.71 12.39
N ASN A 56 0.00 -13.85 12.67
CA ASN A 56 -0.47 -14.57 13.87
C ASN A 56 -0.13 -16.06 13.80
N GLN A 57 -0.30 -16.70 12.64
CA GLN A 57 0.06 -18.11 12.48
C GLN A 57 1.56 -18.35 12.66
N LEU A 58 2.40 -17.47 12.13
CA LEU A 58 3.87 -17.57 12.19
C LEU A 58 4.43 -17.53 13.63
N GLN A 59 3.66 -17.06 14.61
CA GLN A 59 4.03 -17.13 16.03
C GLN A 59 4.17 -18.57 16.53
N ASP A 60 3.40 -19.50 15.94
CA ASP A 60 3.37 -20.90 16.36
C ASP A 60 3.81 -21.87 15.26
N ARG A 61 3.46 -21.59 14.00
CA ARG A 61 3.66 -22.54 12.87
C ARG A 61 3.77 -21.86 11.51
N ILE A 62 4.36 -22.55 10.55
CA ILE A 62 4.35 -22.11 9.15
C ILE A 62 2.93 -22.32 8.56
N PRO A 63 2.34 -21.31 7.88
CA PRO A 63 1.03 -21.45 7.25
C PRO A 63 1.02 -22.55 6.19
N ALA A 64 0.03 -23.44 6.25
CA ALA A 64 -0.19 -24.48 5.23
C ALA A 64 -1.01 -23.99 4.02
N ALA A 65 -1.61 -22.80 4.11
CA ALA A 65 -2.47 -22.25 3.06
C ALA A 65 -1.65 -21.85 1.84
N ASP A 66 -2.23 -22.00 0.64
CA ASP A 66 -1.58 -21.59 -0.60
C ASP A 66 -1.62 -20.06 -0.76
N ILE A 67 -0.64 -19.39 -0.15
CA ILE A 67 -0.52 -17.94 -0.13
C ILE A 67 0.23 -17.43 -1.37
N GLY A 68 1.11 -18.25 -1.96
CA GLY A 68 1.94 -17.87 -3.09
C GLY A 68 1.11 -17.44 -4.31
N ASP A 69 0.03 -18.15 -4.59
CA ASP A 69 -0.88 -17.83 -5.70
C ASP A 69 -1.66 -16.52 -5.49
N GLU A 70 -2.04 -16.21 -4.25
CA GLU A 70 -2.70 -14.93 -3.93
C GLU A 70 -1.74 -13.76 -4.05
N LEU A 71 -0.51 -13.90 -3.52
CA LEU A 71 0.56 -12.90 -3.65
C LEU A 71 0.86 -12.63 -5.14
N ARG A 72 0.94 -13.69 -5.96
CA ARG A 72 1.15 -13.60 -7.40
C ARG A 72 0.02 -12.85 -8.12
N LYS A 73 -1.23 -13.22 -7.88
CA LYS A 73 -2.38 -12.56 -8.53
C LYS A 73 -2.45 -11.08 -8.19
N LEU A 74 -2.16 -10.72 -6.94
CA LEU A 74 -2.12 -9.33 -6.51
C LEU A 74 -0.94 -8.58 -7.16
N SER A 75 0.27 -9.16 -7.16
CA SER A 75 1.43 -8.51 -7.79
C SER A 75 1.22 -8.29 -9.29
N GLU A 76 0.68 -9.28 -10.01
CA GLU A 76 0.34 -9.19 -11.44
C GLU A 76 -0.72 -8.10 -11.69
N SER A 77 -1.78 -8.06 -10.88
CA SER A 77 -2.83 -7.04 -11.03
C SER A 77 -2.30 -5.61 -10.85
N ILE A 78 -1.38 -5.41 -9.90
CA ILE A 78 -0.73 -4.12 -9.65
C ILE A 78 0.26 -3.82 -10.78
N ALA A 79 1.00 -4.81 -11.27
CA ALA A 79 1.96 -4.65 -12.36
C ALA A 79 1.28 -4.17 -13.66
N LEU A 80 0.08 -4.69 -13.97
CA LEU A 80 -0.72 -4.29 -15.12
C LEU A 80 -1.25 -2.85 -15.00
N THR A 81 -1.58 -2.42 -13.79
CA THR A 81 -2.25 -1.14 -13.56
C THR A 81 -1.32 -0.01 -13.10
N LYS A 82 -0.07 -0.30 -12.74
CA LYS A 82 0.87 0.67 -12.14
C LYS A 82 1.12 1.93 -12.98
N GLY A 83 1.07 1.80 -14.31
CA GLY A 83 1.26 2.92 -15.24
C GLY A 83 0.10 3.91 -15.28
N SER A 84 -1.08 3.48 -14.84
CA SER A 84 -2.31 4.30 -14.87
C SER A 84 -2.43 5.25 -13.68
N PHE A 85 -1.56 5.14 -12.67
CA PHE A 85 -1.62 5.98 -11.47
C PHE A 85 -0.79 7.26 -11.62
N VAL A 86 -1.38 8.40 -11.27
CA VAL A 86 -0.66 9.66 -11.10
C VAL A 86 0.13 9.66 -9.77
N ALA A 87 -0.50 9.08 -8.75
CA ALA A 87 0.03 8.79 -7.42
C ALA A 87 -0.82 7.66 -6.83
N PRO A 88 -0.24 6.58 -6.26
CA PRO A 88 1.19 6.32 -6.01
C PRO A 88 2.03 6.29 -7.31
N THR A 89 3.33 6.55 -7.21
CA THR A 89 4.18 6.56 -8.42
C THR A 89 4.45 5.13 -8.91
N PRO A 90 4.72 4.92 -10.21
CA PRO A 90 5.06 3.59 -10.73
C PRO A 90 6.24 2.94 -10.01
N ARG A 91 7.21 3.74 -9.54
CA ARG A 91 8.34 3.25 -8.74
C ARG A 91 7.91 2.71 -7.38
N GLN A 92 6.99 3.38 -6.69
CA GLN A 92 6.46 2.91 -5.40
C GLN A 92 5.63 1.64 -5.56
N LEU A 93 4.83 1.57 -6.63
CA LEU A 93 4.11 0.35 -6.95
C LEU A 93 5.05 -0.78 -7.35
N GLN A 94 6.18 -0.47 -8.01
CA GLN A 94 7.22 -1.46 -8.27
C GLN A 94 7.85 -1.97 -6.98
N THR A 95 8.21 -1.10 -6.04
CA THR A 95 8.73 -1.52 -4.73
C THR A 95 7.74 -2.43 -4.00
N LEU A 96 6.45 -2.09 -4.03
CA LEU A 96 5.42 -2.96 -3.48
C LEU A 96 5.40 -4.33 -4.18
N ILE A 97 5.43 -4.38 -5.52
CA ILE A 97 5.50 -5.62 -6.30
C ILE A 97 6.74 -6.45 -5.90
N ASP A 98 7.91 -5.82 -5.81
CA ASP A 98 9.16 -6.47 -5.43
C ASP A 98 9.04 -7.08 -4.01
N THR A 99 8.37 -6.39 -3.07
CA THR A 99 8.10 -6.96 -1.73
C THR A 99 7.09 -8.11 -1.75
N PHE A 100 6.09 -8.09 -2.64
CA PHE A 100 5.19 -9.24 -2.84
C PHE A 100 5.95 -10.45 -3.36
N GLU A 101 6.81 -10.26 -4.36
CA GLU A 101 7.62 -11.33 -4.95
C GLU A 101 8.64 -11.88 -3.95
N SER A 102 9.28 -11.00 -3.17
CA SER A 102 10.20 -11.41 -2.10
C SER A 102 9.50 -12.22 -1.02
N ALA A 103 8.32 -11.79 -0.55
CA ALA A 103 7.55 -12.54 0.45
C ALA A 103 7.07 -13.89 -0.10
N ARG A 104 6.70 -13.94 -1.38
CA ARG A 104 6.33 -15.18 -2.06
C ARG A 104 7.53 -16.13 -2.16
N ALA A 105 8.68 -15.66 -2.62
CA ALA A 105 9.88 -16.49 -2.75
C ALA A 105 10.28 -17.11 -1.41
N ALA A 106 10.30 -16.31 -0.34
CA ALA A 106 10.57 -16.81 1.00
C ALA A 106 9.54 -17.85 1.46
N PHE A 107 8.25 -17.68 1.10
CA PHE A 107 7.21 -18.67 1.39
C PHE A 107 7.40 -19.97 0.60
N ASP A 108 7.68 -19.87 -0.70
CA ASP A 108 7.90 -21.02 -1.57
C ASP A 108 9.15 -21.82 -1.14
N GLU A 109 10.20 -21.16 -0.65
CA GLU A 109 11.38 -21.82 -0.06
C GLU A 109 11.01 -22.74 1.11
N THR A 110 10.03 -22.36 1.95
CA THR A 110 9.61 -23.21 3.07
C THR A 110 8.82 -24.46 2.65
N ARG A 111 8.42 -24.56 1.37
CA ARG A 111 7.71 -25.71 0.81
C ARG A 111 8.64 -26.66 0.06
N ILE A 112 9.90 -26.25 -0.18
CA ILE A 112 10.89 -27.13 -0.81
C ILE A 112 11.15 -28.28 0.16
N PRO A 113 11.02 -29.55 -0.29
CA PRO A 113 11.29 -30.68 0.57
C PRO A 113 12.74 -30.59 1.05
N PRO A 114 12.96 -30.64 2.36
CA PRO A 114 14.29 -30.52 2.90
C PRO A 114 15.16 -31.69 2.43
N THR A 115 16.38 -31.38 2.00
CA THR A 115 17.40 -32.36 1.63
C THR A 115 18.29 -32.79 2.81
N SER A 116 18.04 -32.23 4.00
CA SER A 116 18.81 -32.42 5.23
C SER A 116 17.88 -32.66 6.41
N ASP A 117 18.29 -33.46 7.39
CA ASP A 117 17.51 -33.75 8.60
C ASP A 117 17.37 -32.55 9.56
N GLU A 118 18.06 -31.43 9.30
CA GLU A 118 18.00 -30.20 10.10
C GLU A 118 16.60 -29.59 10.22
N VAL A 119 15.66 -29.91 9.33
CA VAL A 119 14.24 -29.51 9.42
C VAL A 119 13.51 -30.05 10.65
N PHE A 120 13.98 -31.15 11.22
CA PHE A 120 13.42 -31.69 12.46
C PHE A 120 13.93 -30.91 13.70
N ASP A 121 14.94 -30.04 13.55
CA ASP A 121 15.37 -29.13 14.60
C ASP A 121 14.35 -27.99 14.77
N GLY A 122 13.84 -27.83 16.00
CA GLY A 122 12.96 -26.72 16.36
C GLY A 122 13.60 -25.35 16.12
N ARG A 123 14.95 -25.24 16.17
CA ARG A 123 15.68 -24.00 15.85
C ARG A 123 15.60 -23.66 14.37
N TYR A 124 15.65 -24.66 13.49
CA TYR A 124 15.50 -24.46 12.04
C TYR A 124 14.12 -23.89 11.72
N GLN A 125 13.07 -24.51 12.27
CA GLN A 125 11.69 -24.03 12.07
C GLN A 125 11.47 -22.64 12.66
N ALA A 126 12.05 -22.32 13.82
CA ALA A 126 12.01 -20.98 14.39
C ALA A 126 12.68 -19.93 13.50
N LYS A 127 13.83 -20.25 12.89
CA LYS A 127 14.53 -19.36 11.95
C LYS A 127 13.71 -19.11 10.68
N GLN A 128 13.10 -20.15 10.12
CA GLN A 128 12.23 -20.02 8.95
C GLN A 128 11.01 -19.14 9.26
N ARG A 129 10.38 -19.33 10.42
CA ARG A 129 9.27 -18.48 10.87
C ARG A 129 9.70 -17.03 11.07
N ALA A 130 10.86 -16.78 11.67
CA ALA A 130 11.40 -15.42 11.82
C ALA A 130 11.67 -14.76 10.46
N ASN A 131 12.24 -15.50 9.50
CA ASN A 131 12.47 -15.01 8.15
C ASN A 131 11.16 -14.62 7.45
N LEU A 132 10.17 -15.52 7.43
CA LEU A 132 8.84 -15.23 6.89
C LEU A 132 8.18 -14.04 7.59
N THR A 133 8.28 -13.96 8.91
CA THR A 133 7.73 -12.85 9.71
C THR A 133 8.32 -11.52 9.25
N ASN A 134 9.63 -11.46 8.98
CA ASN A 134 10.28 -10.24 8.48
C ASN A 134 9.73 -9.84 7.10
N HIS A 135 9.62 -10.79 6.16
CA HIS A 135 9.08 -10.51 4.82
C HIS A 135 7.62 -10.05 4.86
N PHE A 136 6.75 -10.75 5.61
CA PHE A 136 5.34 -10.34 5.73
C PHE A 136 5.17 -9.04 6.51
N THR A 137 6.04 -8.74 7.47
CA THR A 137 6.04 -7.45 8.18
C THR A 137 6.48 -6.31 7.25
N ALA A 138 7.50 -6.52 6.42
CA ALA A 138 7.92 -5.56 5.41
C ALA A 138 6.79 -5.30 4.39
N LEU A 139 6.17 -6.36 3.87
CA LEU A 139 5.02 -6.27 2.98
C LEU A 139 3.86 -5.49 3.63
N ARG A 140 3.57 -5.75 4.91
CA ARG A 140 2.55 -5.03 5.68
C ARG A 140 2.83 -3.53 5.73
N ARG A 141 4.08 -3.14 5.95
CA ARG A 141 4.50 -1.73 6.03
C ARG A 141 4.27 -1.02 4.70
N GLU A 142 4.74 -1.61 3.60
CA GLU A 142 4.58 -1.07 2.24
C GLU A 142 3.10 -0.91 1.86
N ILE A 143 2.28 -1.92 2.15
CA ILE A 143 0.83 -1.86 1.93
C ILE A 143 0.21 -0.70 2.72
N ARG A 144 0.53 -0.59 4.00
CA ARG A 144 0.00 0.49 4.85
C ARG A 144 0.50 1.87 4.42
N CYS A 145 1.72 1.98 3.89
CA CYS A 145 2.21 3.22 3.29
C CYS A 145 1.31 3.65 2.14
N ILE A 146 1.04 2.70 1.23
CA ILE A 146 0.24 2.97 0.04
C ILE A 146 -1.21 3.32 0.40
N VAL A 147 -1.83 2.52 1.28
CA VAL A 147 -3.22 2.77 1.74
C VAL A 147 -3.32 4.12 2.45
N SER A 148 -2.40 4.45 3.37
CA SER A 148 -2.41 5.73 4.08
C SER A 148 -2.22 6.92 3.14
N GLY A 149 -1.36 6.77 2.12
CA GLY A 149 -1.17 7.78 1.09
C GLY A 149 -2.42 7.99 0.24
N LEU A 150 -3.13 6.91 -0.11
CA LEU A 150 -4.40 6.98 -0.82
C LEU A 150 -5.50 7.64 0.04
N ASP A 151 -5.61 7.27 1.31
CA ASP A 151 -6.56 7.87 2.27
C ASP A 151 -6.34 9.38 2.42
N ALA A 152 -5.09 9.82 2.52
CA ALA A 152 -4.75 11.24 2.62
C ALA A 152 -5.20 12.05 1.39
N ILE A 153 -5.09 11.46 0.20
CA ILE A 153 -5.50 12.08 -1.07
C ILE A 153 -7.03 12.13 -1.19
N GLN A 154 -7.73 11.10 -0.71
CA GLN A 154 -9.19 11.09 -0.70
C GLN A 154 -9.76 12.12 0.28
N THR A 155 -9.17 12.21 1.47
CA THR A 155 -9.62 13.13 2.53
C THR A 155 -9.42 14.59 2.14
N LYS A 156 -8.32 14.91 1.43
CA LYS A 156 -8.00 16.28 1.01
C LYS A 156 -7.62 16.30 -0.46
N PRO A 157 -8.38 17.01 -1.34
CA PRO A 157 -7.99 17.18 -2.73
C PRO A 157 -6.60 17.82 -2.82
N MET A 158 -5.66 17.12 -3.46
CA MET A 158 -4.27 17.57 -3.60
C MET A 158 -3.89 17.70 -5.07
N THR A 159 -3.04 18.68 -5.38
CA THR A 159 -2.38 18.77 -6.69
C THR A 159 -1.37 17.62 -6.85
N ARG A 160 -1.06 17.23 -8.10
CA ARG A 160 -0.09 16.15 -8.41
C ARG A 160 1.23 16.29 -7.63
N ARG A 161 1.80 17.50 -7.56
CA ARG A 161 3.05 17.77 -6.82
C ARG A 161 2.90 17.48 -5.32
N LYS A 162 1.77 17.86 -4.72
CA LYS A 162 1.47 17.59 -3.30
C LYS A 162 1.23 16.10 -3.05
N GLN A 163 0.54 15.40 -3.95
CA GLN A 163 0.33 13.94 -3.87
C GLN A 163 1.67 13.19 -3.87
N ILE A 164 2.58 13.51 -4.80
CA ILE A 164 3.92 12.90 -4.86
C ILE A 164 4.74 13.20 -3.60
N LYS A 165 4.67 14.45 -3.09
CA LYS A 165 5.36 14.85 -1.85
C LYS A 165 4.84 14.08 -0.64
N GLN A 166 3.52 13.85 -0.56
CA GLN A 166 2.89 13.09 0.52
C GLN A 166 3.42 11.65 0.56
N PHE A 167 3.39 10.94 -0.58
CA PHE A 167 3.90 9.58 -0.63
C PHE A 167 5.41 9.50 -0.31
N LYS A 168 6.22 10.44 -0.80
CA LYS A 168 7.64 10.52 -0.41
C LYS A 168 7.87 10.76 1.08
N ALA A 169 6.97 11.48 1.74
CA ALA A 169 7.07 11.70 3.19
C ALA A 169 6.68 10.45 3.98
N LEU A 170 5.68 9.70 3.51
CA LEU A 170 5.28 8.43 4.11
C LEU A 170 6.37 7.37 3.99
N ASP A 171 7.01 7.23 2.83
CA ASP A 171 8.14 6.32 2.64
C ASP A 171 9.29 6.63 3.62
N ARG A 172 9.60 7.91 3.85
CA ARG A 172 10.64 8.34 4.79
C ARG A 172 10.29 8.03 6.25
N ASN A 173 9.04 8.22 6.64
CA ASN A 173 8.58 7.96 8.01
C ASN A 173 8.51 6.47 8.35
N GLN A 174 8.55 5.58 7.37
CA GLN A 174 8.58 4.13 7.59
C GLN A 174 9.99 3.52 7.55
N GLN A 175 10.99 4.27 7.09
CA GLN A 175 12.41 3.87 7.03
C GLN A 175 13.23 4.34 8.23
N GLY A 176 12.70 5.25 9.06
CA GLY A 176 13.27 5.66 10.35
C GLY A 176 12.59 4.95 11.51
#